data_AF-A0A483LV47-F1
#
_entry.id   AF-A0A483LV47-F1
#
_cell.length_a   1.000
_cell.length_b   1.000
_cell.length_c   1.000
_cell.angle_alpha   90.00
_cell.angle_beta   90.00
_cell.angle_gamma   90.00
#
_symmetry.space_group_name_H-M   'P 1'
#
loop_
_entity.id
_entity.type
_entity.pdbx_description
1 polymer ?
#
loop_
_entity_poly.entity_id
_entity_poly.type
_entity_poly.pdbx_seq_one_letter_code
_entity_poly.pdbx_strand_id
1 'polypeptide(L)' 'MSKKPRYVVMIKGGKTLYRGNSRLLAWTIWLVNRRHKAIAYDCGIWVVEPAYWISIQSKRDCHD' A
#
# COMPACT_ATOMS: atom_id res chain seq x y z
N MET A 1 -19.87 -2.09 10.06
CA MET A 1 -18.82 -2.97 9.51
C MET A 1 -17.53 -2.18 9.36
N SER A 2 -16.61 -2.28 10.33
CA SER A 2 -15.28 -1.68 10.19
C SER A 2 -14.48 -2.46 9.17
N LYS A 3 -14.55 -2.03 7.89
CA LYS A 3 -13.68 -2.56 6.84
C LYS A 3 -12.24 -2.28 7.26
N LYS A 4 -11.49 -3.33 7.64
CA LYS A 4 -10.06 -3.21 7.95
C LYS A 4 -9.38 -2.55 6.74
N PRO A 5 -8.59 -1.49 6.93
CA PRO A 5 -7.98 -0.77 5.83
C PRO A 5 -6.99 -1.70 5.11
N ARG A 6 -7.23 -1.91 3.82
CA ARG A 6 -6.48 -2.83 2.96
C ARG A 6 -5.09 -2.29 2.63
N TYR A 7 -4.96 -0.97 2.51
CA TYR A 7 -3.73 -0.29 2.16
C TYR A 7 -3.27 0.62 3.29
N VAL A 8 -2.00 0.51 3.68
CA VAL A 8 -1.36 1.39 4.65
C VAL A 8 -0.05 1.88 4.06
N VAL A 9 0.24 3.16 4.16
CA VAL A 9 1.53 3.75 3.77
C VAL A 9 2.15 4.39 4.98
N MET A 10 3.40 4.04 5.24
CA MET A 10 4.19 4.53 6.37
C MET A 10 5.54 5.02 5.88
N ILE A 11 6.16 5.94 6.61
CA ILE A 11 7.56 6.31 6.39
C ILE A 11 8.44 5.73 7.47
N LYS A 12 9.71 5.49 7.13
CA LYS A 12 10.73 5.08 8.10
C LYS A 12 10.81 6.17 9.19
N GLY A 13 10.33 5.84 10.39
CA GLY A 13 10.06 6.80 11.48
C GLY A 13 8.69 6.63 12.14
N GLY A 14 7.88 5.66 11.70
CA GLY A 14 6.63 5.27 12.40
C GLY A 14 5.42 6.15 12.07
N LYS A 15 5.58 7.18 11.23
CA LYS A 15 4.46 8.03 10.82
C LYS A 15 3.65 7.33 9.73
N THR A 16 2.38 7.06 10.03
CA THR A 16 1.40 6.59 9.04
C THR A 16 0.95 7.77 8.19
N LEU A 17 1.18 7.70 6.88
CA LEU A 17 0.78 8.72 5.91
C LEU A 17 -0.61 8.45 5.34
N TYR A 18 -0.94 7.18 5.18
CA TYR A 18 -2.21 6.77 4.60
C TYR A 18 -2.68 5.47 5.21
N ARG A 19 -3.99 5.37 5.43
CA ARG A 19 -4.65 4.14 5.88
C ARG A 19 -6.04 4.13 5.25
N GLY A 20 -6.28 3.25 4.29
CA GLY A 20 -7.53 3.24 3.53
C GLY A 20 -7.65 2.05 2.58
N ASN A 21 -8.69 2.07 1.76
CA ASN A 21 -9.00 0.98 0.82
C ASN A 21 -8.70 1.33 -0.64
N SER A 22 -8.16 2.52 -0.92
CA SER A 22 -7.89 2.97 -2.29
C SER A 22 -6.43 2.71 -2.67
N ARG A 23 -6.22 1.75 -3.58
CA ARG A 23 -4.91 1.40 -4.14
C ARG A 23 -4.23 2.60 -4.79
N LEU A 24 -4.98 3.39 -5.57
CA LEU A 24 -4.44 4.56 -6.27
C LEU A 24 -3.94 5.63 -5.30
N LEU A 25 -4.68 5.92 -4.23
CA LEU A 25 -4.24 6.87 -3.20
C LEU A 25 -2.99 6.37 -2.47
N ALA A 26 -2.98 5.09 -2.08
CA ALA A 26 -1.83 4.49 -1.43
C ALA A 26 -0.59 4.52 -2.34
N TRP A 27 -0.76 4.24 -3.62
CA TRP A 27 0.31 4.33 -4.61
C TRP A 27 0.82 5.76 -4.79
N THR A 28 -0.06 6.75 -4.98
CA THR A 28 0.34 8.15 -5.15
C THR A 28 1.07 8.66 -3.90
N ILE A 29 0.56 8.36 -2.71
CA ILE A 29 1.18 8.76 -1.44
C ILE A 29 2.53 8.07 -1.26
N TRP A 30 2.65 6.78 -1.60
CA TRP A 30 3.93 6.09 -1.61
C TRP A 30 4.91 6.70 -2.63
N LEU A 31 4.44 7.03 -3.83
CA LEU A 31 5.25 7.58 -4.92
C LEU A 31 5.85 8.94 -4.54
N VAL A 32 5.04 9.86 -4.02
CA VAL A 32 5.52 11.19 -3.59
C VAL A 32 6.44 11.10 -2.37
N ASN A 33 6.27 10.09 -1.51
CA ASN A 33 7.11 9.87 -0.33
C ASN A 33 8.24 8.84 -0.57
N ARG A 34 8.47 8.39 -1.80
CA ARG A 34 9.51 7.38 -2.11
C ARG A 34 10.91 7.86 -1.70
N ARG A 35 11.20 9.15 -1.88
CA ARG A 35 12.46 9.79 -1.45
C ARG A 35 12.68 9.71 0.06
N HIS A 36 11.60 9.63 0.84
CA HIS A 36 11.62 9.54 2.31
C HIS A 36 11.56 8.09 2.82
N LYS A 37 11.91 7.10 1.98
CA LYS A 37 11.89 5.67 2.31
C LYS A 37 10.49 5.23 2.78
N ALA A 38 9.45 5.69 2.08
CA ALA A 38 8.09 5.22 2.31
C ALA A 38 7.98 3.72 2.00
N ILE A 39 7.29 3.02 2.89
CA ILE A 39 6.91 1.61 2.80
C ILE A 39 5.40 1.55 2.73
N ALA A 40 4.88 0.72 1.84
CA ALA A 40 3.46 0.47 1.76
C ALA A 40 3.13 -0.96 2.17
N TYR A 41 1.90 -1.16 2.57
CA TYR A 41 1.37 -2.42 3.07
C TYR A 41 0.06 -2.67 2.35
N ASP A 42 -0.04 -3.81 1.68
CA ASP A 42 -1.23 -4.27 0.98
C ASP A 42 -1.65 -5.61 1.59
N CYS A 43 -2.73 -5.60 2.38
CA CYS A 43 -3.42 -6.80 2.85
C CYS A 43 -2.55 -7.87 3.56
N GLY A 44 -1.37 -7.52 4.09
CA GLY A 44 -0.41 -8.50 4.63
C GLY A 44 1.00 -8.39 4.05
N ILE A 45 1.13 -7.75 2.88
CA ILE A 45 2.35 -7.77 2.08
C ILE A 45 2.99 -6.40 2.11
N TRP A 46 4.29 -6.37 2.44
CA TRP A 46 5.09 -5.16 2.35
C TRP A 46 5.44 -4.86 0.90
N VAL A 47 4.93 -3.73 0.43
CA VAL A 47 5.15 -3.21 -0.92
C VAL A 47 6.34 -2.26 -0.88
N VAL A 48 7.49 -2.77 -1.33
CA VAL A 48 8.76 -2.03 -1.42
C VAL A 48 9.04 -1.59 -2.86
N GLU A 49 8.64 -2.41 -3.83
CA GLU A 49 8.95 -2.18 -5.24
C GLU A 49 7.87 -1.40 -5.98
N PRO A 50 8.23 -0.42 -6.83
CA PRO A 50 7.28 0.30 -7.68
C PRO A 50 6.53 -0.62 -8.63
N ALA A 51 7.20 -1.67 -9.09
CA ALA A 51 6.64 -2.67 -9.98
C ALA A 51 5.45 -3.40 -9.33
N TYR A 52 5.39 -3.57 -8.01
CA TYR A 52 4.25 -4.21 -7.35
C TYR A 52 2.93 -3.46 -7.59
N TRP A 53 2.99 -2.13 -7.66
CA TRP A 53 1.81 -1.31 -7.87
C TRP A 53 1.30 -1.34 -9.31
N ILE A 54 2.22 -1.48 -10.27
CA ILE A 54 1.93 -1.46 -11.71
C ILE A 54 1.68 -2.89 -12.22
N SER A 55 2.35 -3.86 -11.63
CA SER A 55 2.04 -5.28 -11.80
C SER A 55 0.61 -5.47 -11.37
N ILE A 56 -0.24 -5.62 -12.37
CA ILE A 56 -1.50 -6.32 -12.26
C ILE A 56 -1.09 -7.74 -11.90
N GLN A 57 -0.88 -8.01 -10.61
CA GLN A 57 -0.97 -9.39 -10.13
C GLN A 57 -2.41 -9.79 -10.37
N SER A 58 -2.65 -10.32 -11.57
CA SER A 58 -3.75 -11.21 -11.88
C SER A 58 -3.50 -12.50 -11.11
N LYS A 59 -3.59 -12.41 -9.78
CA LYS A 59 -3.73 -13.57 -8.92
C LYS A 59 -4.94 -13.32 -8.03
N ARG A 60 -6.06 -13.79 -8.59
CA ARG A 60 -7.13 -14.55 -7.95
C ARG A 60 -7.56 -13.99 -6.61
N ASP A 61 -8.76 -13.43 -6.66
CA ASP A 61 -9.84 -13.83 -5.75
C ASP A 61 -9.37 -14.02 -4.30
N CYS A 62 -9.60 -13.00 -3.47
CA CYS A 62 -9.91 -13.28 -2.08
C CYS A 62 -11.31 -13.94 -2.01
N HIS A 63 -11.46 -15.14 -2.56
CA HIS A 63 -12.22 -16.23 -1.94
C HIS A 63 -11.13 -17.09 -1.28
N ASP A 64 -11.23 -17.52 -0.03
CA ASP A 64 -12.39 -17.89 0.77
C ASP A 64 -12.12 -17.48 2.23
#